data_AF-A0A425Y0Z3-F1
#
_entry.id   AF-A0A425Y0Z3-F1
#
_cell.length_a   1.000
_cell.length_b   1.000
_cell.length_c   1.000
_cell.angle_alpha   90.00
_cell.angle_beta   90.00
_cell.angle_gamma   90.00
#
_symmetry.space_group_name_H-M   'P 1'
#
loop_
_entity.id
_entity.type
_entity.pdbx_description
1 polymer ?
#
loop_
_entity_poly.entity_id
_entity_poly.type
_entity_poly.pdbx_seq_one_letter_code
_entity_poly.pdbx_strand_id
1 'polypeptide(L)'
;MRKYEHHQNEPEDLVYQEYLKQIMDPVLERISVGAKGLDFGCGPGPALSQMFEIEGCQMDIYDAYFAPNEEVFARSYDFITACEVVEHFHKPRMEFDRLFSMLKPGGVLAIKTQLSPCDGTFPQWFYKRDMTHVCFFFGQKFEVFGCKMWS
;
A
#
# COMPACT_ATOMS: atom_id res chain seq x y z
N MET A 1 -22.43 -0.24 -2.75
CA MET A 1 -22.18 0.44 -1.46
C MET A 1 -22.69 -0.46 -0.34
N ARG A 2 -21.79 -1.12 0.40
CA ARG A 2 -22.00 -1.76 1.74
C ARG A 2 -20.93 -2.83 1.93
N LYS A 3 -19.77 -2.42 2.44
CA LYS A 3 -18.77 -3.27 3.11
C LYS A 3 -17.69 -2.44 3.83
N TYR A 4 -18.02 -1.20 4.21
CA TYR A 4 -17.12 -0.31 4.97
C TYR A 4 -17.38 -0.35 6.49
N GLU A 5 -18.29 -1.19 6.98
CA GLU A 5 -18.85 -1.05 8.33
C GLU A 5 -18.24 -1.97 9.41
N HIS A 6 -17.23 -2.79 9.11
CA HIS A 6 -16.67 -3.72 10.11
C HIS A 6 -15.16 -3.89 10.12
N HIS A 7 -14.39 -2.87 9.71
CA HIS A 7 -12.98 -2.83 10.05
C HIS A 7 -12.78 -1.66 11.01
N GLN A 8 -12.58 -2.01 12.28
CA GLN A 8 -12.10 -1.10 13.31
C GLN A 8 -10.65 -0.75 12.93
N ASN A 9 -10.48 0.16 11.96
CA ASN A 9 -9.20 0.73 11.57
C ASN A 9 -8.71 1.75 12.61
N GLU A 10 -8.95 1.44 13.88
CA GLU A 10 -8.56 2.28 15.00
C GLU A 10 -7.03 2.20 15.13
N PRO A 11 -6.30 3.32 15.11
CA PRO A 11 -4.86 3.33 15.24
C PRO A 11 -4.34 2.62 16.48
N GLU A 12 -5.15 2.52 17.55
CA GLU A 12 -4.80 1.88 18.82
C GLU A 12 -5.09 0.37 18.87
N ASP A 13 -5.74 -0.21 17.84
CA ASP A 13 -5.98 -1.64 17.78
C ASP A 13 -4.67 -2.39 17.50
N LEU A 14 -4.17 -3.11 18.51
CA LEU A 14 -2.93 -3.88 18.42
C LEU A 14 -2.96 -4.97 17.34
N VAL A 15 -4.13 -5.59 17.08
CA VAL A 15 -4.28 -6.59 16.03
C VAL A 15 -4.16 -5.93 14.66
N TYR A 16 -4.75 -4.74 14.50
CA TYR A 16 -4.65 -3.97 13.28
C TYR A 16 -3.24 -3.41 13.06
N GLN A 17 -2.57 -2.92 14.10
CA GLN A 17 -1.16 -2.52 14.02
C GLN A 17 -0.26 -3.69 13.61
N GLU A 18 -0.44 -4.87 14.19
CA GLU A 18 0.35 -6.05 13.84
C GLU A 18 0.09 -6.51 12.39
N TYR A 19 -1.15 -6.36 11.93
CA TYR A 19 -1.47 -6.51 10.52
C TYR A 19 -0.68 -5.52 9.65
N LEU A 20 -0.71 -4.22 9.98
CA LEU A 20 -0.02 -3.17 9.24
C LEU A 20 1.52 -3.31 9.26
N LYS A 21 2.11 -3.84 10.35
CA LYS A 21 3.55 -4.13 10.42
C LYS A 21 4.04 -5.08 9.34
N GLN A 22 3.18 -5.98 8.85
CA GLN A 22 3.55 -6.90 7.77
C GLN A 22 3.97 -6.18 6.47
N ILE A 23 3.46 -4.97 6.23
CA ILE A 23 3.92 -4.11 5.13
C ILE A 23 4.92 -3.05 5.61
N MET A 24 4.76 -2.51 6.83
CA MET A 24 5.64 -1.46 7.36
C MET A 24 7.08 -1.94 7.57
N ASP A 25 7.28 -3.05 8.28
CA ASP A 25 8.61 -3.49 8.71
C ASP A 25 9.56 -3.73 7.52
N PRO A 26 9.14 -4.41 6.43
CA PRO A 26 10.05 -4.58 5.31
C PRO A 26 10.24 -3.29 4.50
N VAL A 27 9.32 -2.32 4.56
CA VAL A 27 9.58 -0.98 3.99
C VAL A 27 10.68 -0.28 4.80
N LEU A 28 10.60 -0.30 6.14
CA LEU A 28 11.59 0.33 7.03
C LEU A 28 13.01 -0.22 6.81
N GLU A 29 13.14 -1.52 6.54
CA GLU A 29 14.42 -2.16 6.19
C GLU A 29 15.06 -1.62 4.89
N ARG A 30 14.29 -0.96 4.03
CA ARG A 30 14.69 -0.58 2.66
C ARG A 30 14.79 0.93 2.45
N ILE A 31 14.36 1.73 3.41
CA ILE A 31 14.35 3.19 3.32
C ILE A 31 15.40 3.81 4.24
N SER A 32 15.78 5.05 3.94
CA SER A 32 16.67 5.83 4.81
C SER A 32 15.87 6.52 5.91
N VAL A 33 16.52 6.85 7.03
CA VAL A 33 15.94 7.68 8.10
C VAL A 33 15.43 9.00 7.52
N GLY A 34 14.22 9.43 7.89
CA GLY A 34 13.60 10.65 7.39
C GLY A 34 13.06 10.54 5.96
N ALA A 35 12.93 9.33 5.41
CA ALA A 35 12.35 9.11 4.09
C ALA A 35 10.92 9.67 3.97
N LYS A 36 10.59 10.15 2.77
CA LYS A 36 9.26 10.68 2.46
C LYS A 36 8.39 9.58 1.84
N GLY A 37 7.30 9.25 2.51
CA GLY A 37 6.33 8.24 2.12
C GLY A 37 4.98 8.80 1.69
N LEU A 38 4.23 8.00 0.92
CA LEU A 38 2.81 8.20 0.67
C LEU A 38 2.04 6.95 1.08
N ASP A 39 1.00 7.11 1.90
CA ASP A 39 0.00 6.07 2.14
C ASP A 39 -1.18 6.24 1.17
N PHE A 40 -1.20 5.42 0.12
CA PHE A 40 -2.18 5.47 -0.96
C PHE A 40 -3.34 4.50 -0.67
N GLY A 41 -4.55 5.03 -0.63
CA GLY A 41 -5.75 4.29 -0.19
C GLY A 41 -5.88 4.22 1.33
N CYS A 42 -5.51 5.27 2.05
CA CYS A 42 -5.37 5.24 3.51
C CYS A 42 -6.69 5.06 4.29
N GLY A 43 -7.86 5.20 3.65
CA GLY A 43 -9.15 5.11 4.31
C GLY A 43 -9.42 6.23 5.34
N PRO A 44 -10.44 6.08 6.21
CA PRO A 44 -10.88 7.09 7.17
C PRO A 44 -9.96 7.29 8.39
N GLY A 45 -8.97 6.42 8.58
CA GLY A 45 -8.05 6.44 9.72
C GLY A 45 -6.68 5.93 9.29
N PRO A 46 -5.74 6.81 8.91
CA PRO A 46 -4.47 6.41 8.31
C PRO A 46 -3.48 5.94 9.38
N ALA A 47 -3.79 4.81 10.04
CA ALA A 47 -2.95 4.25 11.09
C ALA A 47 -1.55 3.91 10.57
N LEU A 48 -1.45 3.43 9.32
CA LEU A 48 -0.17 3.09 8.71
C LEU A 48 0.75 4.32 8.58
N SER A 49 0.22 5.47 8.12
CA SER A 49 1.01 6.69 8.04
C SER A 49 1.50 7.16 9.41
N GLN A 50 0.64 7.10 10.44
CA GLN A 50 1.00 7.46 11.82
C GLN A 50 2.10 6.55 12.37
N MET A 51 2.03 5.25 12.09
CA MET A 51 3.08 4.31 12.49
C MET A 51 4.42 4.63 11.82
N PHE A 52 4.44 4.98 10.53
CA PHE A 52 5.65 5.44 9.85
C PHE A 52 6.20 6.76 10.40
N GLU A 53 5.34 7.70 10.80
CA GLU A 53 5.75 8.96 11.44
C GLU A 53 6.43 8.73 12.79
N ILE A 54 5.95 7.75 13.59
CA ILE A 54 6.59 7.34 14.85
C ILE A 54 8.01 6.83 14.60
N GLU A 55 8.23 6.12 13.49
CA GLU A 55 9.56 5.64 13.06
C GLU A 55 10.41 6.73 12.37
N GLY A 56 9.92 7.98 12.35
CA GLY A 56 10.66 9.15 11.88
C GLY A 56 10.56 9.41 10.37
N CYS A 57 9.62 8.79 9.66
CA CYS A 57 9.33 9.09 8.27
C CYS A 57 8.46 10.35 8.13
N GLN A 58 8.52 11.00 6.96
CA GLN A 58 7.58 12.06 6.58
C GLN A 58 6.47 11.46 5.74
N MET A 59 5.21 11.60 6.13
CA MET A 59 4.10 10.97 5.41
C MET A 59 3.15 11.99 4.77
N ASP A 60 2.79 11.71 3.52
CA ASP A 60 1.56 12.19 2.92
C ASP A 60 0.52 11.05 2.90
N ILE A 61 -0.77 11.38 2.85
CA ILE A 61 -1.87 10.41 2.76
C ILE A 61 -2.77 10.74 1.56
N TYR A 62 -3.36 9.71 0.96
CA TYR A 62 -4.35 9.88 -0.09
C TYR A 62 -5.41 8.79 -0.03
N ASP A 63 -6.67 9.19 -0.18
CA ASP A 63 -7.79 8.29 -0.43
C ASP A 63 -8.85 9.04 -1.23
N ALA A 64 -9.40 8.43 -2.27
CA ALA A 64 -10.36 9.10 -3.16
C ALA A 64 -11.64 9.57 -2.46
N TYR A 65 -12.00 8.98 -1.32
CA TYR A 65 -13.19 9.31 -0.54
C TYR A 65 -12.86 10.00 0.78
N PHE A 66 -11.81 9.56 1.47
CA PHE A 66 -11.51 10.00 2.84
C PHE A 66 -10.41 11.07 2.92
N ALA A 67 -9.48 11.11 1.95
CA ALA A 67 -8.39 12.08 1.90
C ALA A 67 -8.06 12.48 0.44
N PRO A 68 -8.98 13.16 -0.27
CA PRO A 68 -8.90 13.36 -1.72
C PRO A 68 -7.95 14.51 -2.14
N ASN A 69 -6.85 14.71 -1.42
CA ASN A 69 -5.89 15.75 -1.77
C ASN A 69 -5.02 15.31 -2.95
N GLU A 70 -5.37 15.75 -4.16
CA GLU A 70 -4.64 15.40 -5.38
C GLU A 70 -3.25 16.06 -5.50
N GLU A 71 -2.90 17.01 -4.63
CA GLU A 71 -1.56 17.62 -4.65
C GLU A 71 -0.43 16.60 -4.41
N VAL A 72 -0.75 15.45 -3.82
CA VAL A 72 0.19 14.33 -3.65
C VAL A 72 0.75 13.84 -4.99
N PHE A 73 -0.02 13.95 -6.08
CA PHE A 73 0.37 13.47 -7.40
C PHE A 73 1.41 14.36 -8.09
N ALA A 74 1.62 15.58 -7.59
CA ALA A 74 2.68 16.47 -8.07
C ALA A 74 4.01 16.27 -7.31
N ARG A 75 4.07 15.33 -6.36
CA ARG A 75 5.23 15.09 -5.49
C ARG A 75 5.94 13.80 -5.88
N SER A 76 7.14 13.61 -5.34
CA SER A 76 7.90 12.37 -5.49
C SER A 76 8.30 11.80 -4.13
N TYR A 77 8.27 10.47 -4.03
CA TYR A 77 8.37 9.74 -2.77
C TYR A 77 9.52 8.74 -2.78
N ASP A 78 10.14 8.56 -1.62
CA ASP A 78 11.13 7.50 -1.38
C ASP A 78 10.44 6.14 -1.25
N PHE A 79 9.19 6.13 -0.75
CA PHE A 79 8.35 4.94 -0.75
C PHE A 79 6.85 5.27 -0.88
N ILE A 80 6.06 4.30 -1.33
CA ILE A 80 4.61 4.38 -1.41
C ILE A 80 4.05 3.08 -0.85
N THR A 81 3.09 3.15 0.06
CA THR A 81 2.30 2.00 0.52
C THR A 81 0.92 2.01 -0.11
N ALA A 82 0.44 0.82 -0.49
CA ALA A 82 -0.92 0.59 -0.97
C ALA A 82 -1.48 -0.66 -0.27
N CYS A 83 -2.10 -0.45 0.91
CA CYS A 83 -2.68 -1.53 1.71
C CYS A 83 -4.19 -1.64 1.42
N GLU A 84 -4.65 -2.81 0.96
CA GLU A 84 -6.05 -3.16 0.69
C GLU A 84 -6.81 -2.25 -0.30
N VAL A 85 -6.08 -1.45 -1.07
CA VAL A 85 -6.67 -0.52 -2.05
C VAL A 85 -6.60 -1.04 -3.49
N VAL A 86 -5.61 -1.88 -3.80
CA VAL A 86 -5.31 -2.30 -5.18
C VAL A 86 -6.47 -3.10 -5.80
N GLU A 87 -7.20 -3.84 -4.99
CA GLU A 87 -8.42 -4.57 -5.39
C GLU A 87 -9.56 -3.66 -5.85
N HIS A 88 -9.52 -2.37 -5.49
CA HIS A 88 -10.51 -1.36 -5.89
C HIS A 88 -10.06 -0.52 -7.09
N PHE A 89 -8.93 -0.83 -7.71
CA PHE A 89 -8.45 -0.11 -8.88
C PHE A 89 -9.36 -0.35 -10.08
N HIS A 90 -10.01 0.71 -10.55
CA HIS A 90 -10.87 0.65 -11.74
C HIS A 90 -10.05 0.44 -13.02
N LYS A 91 -8.84 1.03 -13.08
CA LYS A 91 -7.89 0.87 -14.18
C LYS A 91 -6.49 0.55 -13.62
N PRO A 92 -6.24 -0.71 -13.21
CA PRO A 92 -5.04 -1.06 -12.45
C PRO A 92 -3.73 -0.64 -13.11
N ARG A 93 -3.59 -0.84 -14.42
CA ARG A 93 -2.38 -0.42 -15.15
C ARG A 93 -2.11 1.08 -15.03
N MET A 94 -3.15 1.90 -15.20
CA MET A 94 -3.03 3.36 -15.12
C MET A 94 -2.65 3.83 -13.72
N GLU A 95 -3.26 3.20 -12.70
CA GLU A 95 -2.94 3.48 -11.29
C GLU A 95 -1.50 3.08 -10.98
N PHE A 96 -1.06 1.90 -11.42
CA PHE A 96 0.33 1.49 -11.26
C PHE A 96 1.31 2.41 -11.97
N ASP A 97 1.05 2.73 -13.24
CA ASP A 97 1.88 3.67 -14.00
C ASP A 97 2.00 5.02 -13.26
N ARG A 98 0.92 5.50 -12.66
CA ARG A 98 0.91 6.71 -11.82
C ARG A 98 1.78 6.55 -10.57
N LEU A 99 1.56 5.51 -9.77
CA LEU A 99 2.34 5.27 -8.54
C LEU A 99 3.83 5.10 -8.85
N PHE A 100 4.18 4.38 -9.92
CA PHE A 100 5.57 4.25 -10.35
C PHE A 100 6.18 5.58 -10.77
N SER A 101 5.43 6.44 -11.47
CA SER A 101 5.92 7.76 -11.89
C SER A 101 6.22 8.71 -10.72
N MET A 102 5.61 8.47 -9.56
CA MET A 102 5.82 9.25 -8.34
C MET A 102 7.00 8.76 -7.50
N LEU A 103 7.55 7.58 -7.79
CA LEU A 103 8.72 7.09 -7.07
C LEU A 103 9.98 7.83 -7.51
N LYS A 104 10.80 8.24 -6.54
CA LYS A 104 12.17 8.65 -6.80
C LYS A 104 12.99 7.46 -7.34
N PRO A 105 14.12 7.70 -8.02
CA PRO A 105 15.03 6.62 -8.41
C PRO A 105 15.44 5.79 -7.18
N GLY A 106 15.23 4.47 -7.25
CA GLY A 106 15.48 3.55 -6.13
C GLY A 106 14.36 3.47 -5.08
N GLY A 107 13.27 4.22 -5.26
CA GLY A 107 12.12 4.19 -4.37
C GLY A 107 11.34 2.87 -4.41
N VAL A 108 10.56 2.66 -3.35
CA VAL A 108 9.85 1.41 -3.07
C VAL A 108 8.34 1.60 -3.17
N LEU A 109 7.66 0.84 -4.04
CA LEU A 109 6.21 0.65 -3.94
C LEU A 109 5.94 -0.66 -3.21
N ALA A 110 5.28 -0.58 -2.06
CA ALA A 110 4.87 -1.72 -1.25
C ALA A 110 3.35 -1.88 -1.32
N ILE A 111 2.90 -3.08 -1.68
CA ILE A 111 1.48 -3.41 -1.84
C ILE A 111 1.15 -4.55 -0.91
N LYS A 112 0.06 -4.42 -0.17
CA LYS A 112 -0.54 -5.51 0.57
C LYS A 112 -2.02 -5.58 0.21
N THR A 113 -2.52 -6.74 -0.16
CA THR A 113 -3.93 -6.95 -0.52
C THR A 113 -4.35 -8.33 -0.04
N GLN A 114 -5.62 -8.48 0.31
CA GLN A 114 -6.23 -9.78 0.54
C GLN A 114 -7.01 -10.17 -0.71
N LEU A 115 -6.69 -11.30 -1.32
CA LEU A 115 -7.53 -11.82 -2.40
C LEU A 115 -8.88 -12.23 -1.79
N SER A 116 -9.95 -11.54 -2.16
CA SER A 116 -11.30 -12.05 -1.93
C SER A 116 -11.42 -13.42 -2.63
N PRO A 117 -12.04 -14.45 -2.01
CA PRO A 117 -12.26 -15.72 -2.68
C PRO A 117 -13.05 -15.48 -3.97
N CYS A 118 -12.38 -15.75 -5.09
CA CYS A 118 -12.82 -15.62 -6.46
C CYS A 118 -14.35 -15.78 -6.63
N ASP A 119 -15.08 -14.67 -6.74
CA ASP A 119 -16.47 -14.64 -7.21
C ASP A 119 -16.55 -14.49 -8.74
N GLY A 120 -15.47 -14.86 -9.44
CA GLY A 120 -15.46 -15.08 -10.90
C GLY A 120 -15.57 -13.83 -11.76
N THR A 121 -15.58 -12.63 -11.18
CA THR A 121 -15.74 -11.36 -11.93
C THR A 121 -14.42 -10.62 -12.20
N PHE A 122 -13.29 -11.09 -11.65
CA PHE A 122 -12.00 -10.44 -11.88
C PHE A 122 -11.48 -10.73 -13.30
N PRO A 123 -11.24 -9.71 -14.14
CA PRO A 123 -10.69 -9.88 -15.48
C PRO A 123 -9.38 -10.65 -15.41
N GLN A 124 -9.22 -11.62 -16.32
CA GLN A 124 -8.07 -12.52 -16.38
C GLN A 124 -6.76 -11.75 -16.45
N TRP A 125 -6.17 -11.49 -15.28
CA TRP A 125 -4.89 -10.81 -15.20
C TRP A 125 -3.77 -11.83 -15.12
N PHE A 126 -2.60 -11.45 -15.63
CA PHE A 126 -1.35 -12.22 -15.61
C PHE A 126 -0.89 -12.59 -14.17
N TYR A 127 -1.60 -12.10 -13.15
CA TYR A 127 -1.45 -12.38 -11.71
C TYR A 127 -2.17 -13.65 -11.25
N LYS A 128 -2.71 -14.48 -12.15
CA LYS A 128 -3.49 -15.70 -11.86
C LYS A 128 -2.71 -16.84 -11.16
N ARG A 129 -1.52 -16.58 -10.63
CA ARG A 129 -0.75 -17.51 -9.81
C ARG A 129 -0.45 -16.86 -8.46
N ASP A 130 -1.49 -16.87 -7.64
CA ASP A 130 -1.42 -17.20 -6.22
C ASP A 130 -0.27 -16.53 -5.42
N MET A 131 -0.47 -15.29 -4.98
CA MET A 131 0.42 -14.60 -4.05
C MET A 131 -0.39 -13.68 -3.12
N THR A 132 -0.96 -14.24 -2.05
CA THR A 132 -1.52 -13.47 -0.92
C THR A 132 -0.42 -12.94 -0.02
N HIS A 133 0.53 -12.16 -0.54
CA HIS A 133 1.66 -11.70 0.26
C HIS A 133 2.16 -10.36 -0.25
N VAL A 134 2.67 -9.55 0.68
CA VAL A 134 3.17 -8.20 0.42
C VAL A 134 4.13 -8.21 -0.77
N CYS A 135 3.88 -7.35 -1.76
CA CYS A 135 4.69 -7.22 -2.96
C CYS A 135 5.47 -5.91 -2.92
N PHE A 136 6.77 -5.97 -3.22
CA PHE A 136 7.63 -4.80 -3.36
C PHE A 136 7.99 -4.59 -4.82
N PHE A 137 8.06 -3.33 -5.24
CA PHE A 137 8.52 -2.94 -6.57
C PHE A 137 9.52 -1.80 -6.43
N PHE A 138 10.64 -1.90 -7.15
CA PHE A 138 11.67 -0.86 -7.17
C PHE A 138 11.61 -0.12 -8.49
N GLY A 139 11.79 1.21 -8.45
CA GLY A 139 11.59 2.13 -9.58
C GLY A 139 12.36 1.83 -10.88
N GLN A 140 13.20 0.80 -10.96
CA GLN A 140 13.81 0.32 -12.22
C GLN A 140 13.92 -1.22 -12.33
N LYS A 141 13.49 -1.99 -11.32
CA LYS A 141 13.57 -3.48 -11.32
C LYS A 141 12.39 -4.08 -10.57
N PHE A 142 11.75 -5.07 -11.20
CA PHE A 142 10.75 -5.92 -10.55
C PHE A 142 11.47 -6.91 -9.64
N GLU A 143 11.37 -6.74 -8.32
CA GLU A 143 11.83 -7.75 -7.36
C GLU A 143 10.71 -7.99 -6.33
N VAL A 144 9.98 -9.09 -6.51
CA VAL A 144 8.95 -9.53 -5.56
C VAL A 144 9.67 -10.12 -4.34
N PHE A 145 9.70 -9.38 -3.24
CA PHE A 145 10.22 -9.86 -1.96
C PHE A 145 9.09 -10.28 -1.03
N GLY A 146 8.82 -11.58 -0.96
CA GLY A 146 8.01 -12.17 0.10
C GLY A 146 6.72 -12.82 -0.38
N CYS A 147 6.71 -14.16 -0.42
CA CYS A 147 5.51 -14.96 -0.25
C CYS A 147 5.66 -15.75 1.05
N LYS A 148 5.15 -15.20 2.15
CA LYS A 148 5.16 -15.91 3.44
C LYS A 148 3.91 -16.76 3.57
N MET A 149 3.86 -17.88 2.85
CA MET A 149 2.74 -18.82 2.98
C MET A 149 2.61 -19.23 4.45
N TRP A 150 1.53 -18.79 5.09
CA TRP A 150 1.16 -19.30 6.40
C TRP A 150 0.60 -20.71 6.16
N SER A 151 1.41 -21.71 6.53
CA SER A 151 1.06 -23.13 6.56
C SER A 151 0.16 -23.47 7.74
#